data_AF-A0A0C5PJ10-F1
#
_entry.id   AF-A0A0C5PJ10-F1
#
_cell.length_a   1.000
_cell.length_b   1.000
_cell.length_c   1.000
_cell.angle_alpha   90.00
_cell.angle_beta   90.00
_cell.angle_gamma   90.00
#
_symmetry.space_group_name_H-M   'P 1'
#
loop_
_entity.id
_entity.type
_entity.pdbx_description
1 polymer ?
#
loop_
_entity_poly.entity_id
_entity_poly.type
_entity_poly.pdbx_seq_one_letter_code
_entity_poly.pdbx_strand_id
1 'polypeptide(L)'
;GSERVVVSQLVRSPGVYFERQFEKNSDKEVFSARVIPSRGAWLEFEVDKRDQVGVRIDRKRKQSVTVFLKALGLTAEDIQAEFAGYDSILSTLEKDTIATKDEALRDIYRKLRPGEQVAAEAARALLDNFYFNDKRYDLAKVGRYKIDRKLGIDAPIQQSVLTVEDIVKTIKYLVALHAGEATVEGVREGKEVEIPVDVDDIDHFGNRRIRAVGELIQNQVRTGLSRMERVVRERMT
;
A
#
# COMPACT_ATOMS: atom_id res chain seq x y z
N GLY A 1 25.04 28.49 17.56
CA GLY A 1 26.42 28.37 18.05
C GLY A 1 26.68 27.15 18.90
N SER A 2 25.78 26.15 18.94
CA SER A 2 26.04 24.89 19.66
C SER A 2 26.32 23.80 18.63
N GLU A 3 27.36 22.99 18.87
CA GLU A 3 27.65 21.81 18.06
C GLU A 3 26.50 20.80 18.16
N ARG A 4 26.19 20.13 17.04
CA ARG A 4 25.12 19.14 16.95
C ARG A 4 25.60 17.95 16.14
N VAL A 5 25.25 16.76 16.60
CA VAL A 5 25.51 15.51 15.90
C VAL A 5 24.19 14.92 15.45
N VAL A 6 24.08 14.59 14.16
CA VAL A 6 22.92 13.86 13.63
C VAL A 6 23.21 12.37 13.73
N VAL A 7 22.34 11.65 14.42
CA VAL A 7 22.48 10.20 14.63
C VAL A 7 21.74 9.44 13.53
N SER A 8 22.41 8.44 12.96
CA SER A 8 21.78 7.53 12.00
C SER A 8 20.63 6.75 12.66
N GLN A 9 19.57 6.48 11.92
CA GLN A 9 18.37 5.87 12.47
C GLN A 9 18.17 4.45 11.92
N LEU A 10 17.75 3.52 12.77
CA LEU A 10 17.29 2.21 12.33
C LEU A 10 15.80 2.29 11.96
N VAL A 11 15.47 2.04 10.70
CA VAL A 11 14.11 2.14 10.16
C VAL A 11 13.69 0.83 9.51
N ARG A 12 12.39 0.65 9.24
CA ARG A 12 11.91 -0.51 8.48
C ARG A 12 12.50 -0.48 7.06
N SER A 13 12.97 -1.63 6.60
CA SER A 13 13.46 -1.81 5.23
C SER A 13 12.29 -1.80 4.23
N PRO A 14 12.52 -1.48 2.96
CA PRO A 14 11.47 -1.54 1.95
C PRO A 14 10.93 -2.96 1.79
N GLY A 15 9.62 -3.09 1.58
CA GLY A 15 8.94 -4.38 1.46
C GLY A 15 7.47 -4.31 1.86
N VAL A 16 6.82 -5.47 1.89
CA VAL A 16 5.47 -5.65 2.43
C VAL A 16 5.55 -6.39 3.75
N TYR A 17 4.76 -5.95 4.74
CA TYR A 17 4.75 -6.51 6.09
C TYR A 17 3.33 -6.75 6.57
N PHE A 18 3.09 -7.91 7.16
CA PHE A 18 1.80 -8.30 7.72
C PHE A 18 1.89 -8.33 9.25
N GLU A 19 0.93 -7.70 9.92
CA GLU A 19 0.86 -7.61 11.37
C GLU A 19 -0.53 -8.05 11.83
N ARG A 20 -0.59 -8.77 12.96
CA ARG A 20 -1.81 -9.07 13.70
C ARG A 20 -1.81 -8.31 15.02
N GLN A 21 -2.90 -7.61 15.33
CA GLN A 21 -3.03 -6.84 16.55
C GLN A 21 -4.38 -7.10 17.21
N PHE A 22 -4.40 -7.23 18.54
CA PHE A 22 -5.65 -7.28 19.30
C PHE A 22 -6.24 -5.88 19.45
N GLU A 23 -7.52 -5.74 19.15
CA GLU A 23 -8.24 -4.49 19.39
C GLU A 23 -8.43 -4.29 20.90
N LYS A 24 -7.98 -3.16 21.46
CA LYS A 24 -7.98 -2.91 22.92
C LYS A 24 -9.36 -3.03 23.60
N ASN A 25 -10.44 -2.83 22.84
CA ASN A 25 -11.82 -2.78 23.33
C ASN A 25 -12.71 -3.87 22.72
N SER A 26 -12.13 -4.93 22.14
CA SER A 26 -12.88 -6.02 21.53
C SER A 26 -12.05 -7.30 21.54
N ASP A 27 -12.68 -8.45 21.68
CA ASP A 27 -12.01 -9.76 21.53
C ASP A 27 -11.71 -10.10 20.05
N LYS A 28 -11.64 -9.08 19.19
CA LYS A 28 -11.39 -9.23 17.76
C LYS A 28 -9.97 -8.82 17.43
N GLU A 29 -9.39 -9.59 16.53
CA GLU A 29 -8.09 -9.30 15.95
C GLU A 29 -8.26 -8.40 14.72
N VAL A 30 -7.29 -7.51 14.52
CA VAL A 30 -7.15 -6.67 13.34
C VAL A 30 -5.89 -7.13 12.62
N PHE A 31 -6.05 -7.42 11.34
CA PHE A 31 -4.95 -7.81 10.46
C PHE A 31 -4.61 -6.62 9.58
N SER A 32 -3.32 -6.35 9.39
CA SER A 32 -2.89 -5.24 8.54
C SER A 32 -1.72 -5.62 7.67
N ALA A 33 -1.67 -5.05 6.48
CA ALA A 33 -0.56 -5.12 5.56
C ALA A 33 -0.01 -3.72 5.30
N ARG A 34 1.31 -3.53 5.37
CA ARG A 34 1.97 -2.26 5.07
C ARG A 34 3.01 -2.45 3.97
N VAL A 35 2.77 -1.82 2.83
CA VAL A 35 3.75 -1.71 1.74
C VAL A 35 4.58 -0.45 1.95
N ILE A 36 5.86 -0.65 2.28
CA ILE A 36 6.80 0.39 2.62
C ILE A 36 7.81 0.52 1.47
N PRO A 37 7.81 1.64 0.72
CA PRO A 37 8.82 1.86 -0.30
C PRO A 37 10.15 2.37 0.29
N SER A 38 11.20 2.34 -0.52
CA SER A 38 12.43 3.09 -0.24
C SER A 38 12.16 4.60 -0.28
N ARG A 39 11.38 5.02 -1.27
CA ARG A 39 10.94 6.41 -1.47
C ARG A 39 9.55 6.41 -2.11
N GLY A 40 8.64 7.23 -1.58
CA GLY A 40 7.28 7.36 -2.09
C GLY A 40 6.23 7.26 -0.98
N ALA A 41 4.96 7.26 -1.38
CA ALA A 41 3.85 7.14 -0.45
C ALA A 41 3.73 5.71 0.12
N TRP A 42 3.26 5.61 1.36
CA TRP A 42 2.92 4.31 1.92
C TRP A 42 1.58 3.84 1.37
N LEU A 43 1.40 2.51 1.32
CA LEU A 43 0.12 1.89 1.01
C LEU A 43 -0.17 0.87 2.11
N GLU A 44 -1.29 1.05 2.80
CA GLU A 44 -1.63 0.27 3.98
C GLU A 44 -3.03 -0.32 3.81
N PHE A 45 -3.18 -1.61 4.11
CA PHE A 45 -4.45 -2.32 4.11
C PHE A 45 -4.75 -2.84 5.51
N GLU A 46 -6.03 -2.93 5.85
CA GLU A 46 -6.46 -3.54 7.11
C GLU A 46 -7.76 -4.30 6.92
N VAL A 47 -7.90 -5.42 7.63
CA VAL A 47 -9.20 -6.02 7.95
C VAL A 47 -9.55 -5.56 9.35
N ASP A 48 -10.57 -4.70 9.46
CA ASP A 48 -10.96 -4.13 10.75
C ASP A 48 -11.84 -5.08 11.58
N LYS A 49 -12.15 -4.69 12.81
CA LYS A 49 -13.02 -5.46 13.72
C LYS A 49 -14.46 -5.70 13.22
N ARG A 50 -14.87 -5.05 12.14
CA ARG A 50 -16.18 -5.28 11.49
C ARG A 50 -16.03 -6.22 10.29
N ASP A 51 -14.88 -6.87 10.15
CA ASP A 51 -14.51 -7.76 9.06
C ASP A 51 -14.61 -7.05 7.72
N GLN A 52 -14.29 -5.75 7.69
CA GLN A 52 -14.28 -4.93 6.48
C GLN A 52 -12.86 -4.61 6.07
N VAL A 53 -12.60 -4.70 4.77
CA VAL A 53 -11.28 -4.48 4.21
C VAL A 53 -11.13 -3.02 3.78
N GLY A 54 -10.19 -2.32 4.41
CA GLY A 54 -9.91 -0.93 4.17
C GLY A 54 -8.52 -0.68 3.61
N VAL A 55 -8.35 0.48 2.98
CA VAL A 55 -7.07 0.99 2.49
C VAL A 55 -6.79 2.39 3.03
N ARG A 56 -5.52 2.68 3.31
CA ARG A 56 -5.00 4.04 3.54
C ARG A 56 -3.88 4.32 2.53
N ILE A 57 -4.11 5.34 1.71
CA ILE A 57 -3.17 5.86 0.72
C ILE A 57 -2.41 7.02 1.38
N ASP A 58 -1.08 6.98 1.39
CA ASP A 58 -0.22 8.04 1.95
C ASP A 58 -0.62 8.49 3.36
N ARG A 59 -0.94 7.52 4.23
CA ARG A 59 -1.37 7.73 5.63
C ARG A 59 -2.59 8.65 5.78
N LYS A 60 -3.43 8.75 4.73
CA LYS A 60 -4.68 9.51 4.77
C LYS A 60 -5.82 8.68 5.35
N ARG A 61 -7.03 9.23 5.29
CA ARG A 61 -8.25 8.62 5.82
C ARG A 61 -8.49 7.25 5.18
N LYS A 62 -9.02 6.32 5.98
CA LYS A 62 -9.41 4.99 5.54
C LYS A 62 -10.50 5.07 4.47
N GLN A 63 -10.37 4.23 3.45
CA GLN A 63 -11.34 4.05 2.37
C GLN A 63 -11.64 2.56 2.20
N SER A 64 -12.72 2.22 1.51
CA SER A 64 -12.97 0.83 1.12
C SER A 64 -11.89 0.35 0.16
N VAL A 65 -11.41 -0.88 0.33
CA VAL A 65 -10.45 -1.48 -0.60
C VAL A 65 -11.05 -1.69 -1.99
N THR A 66 -12.36 -1.94 -2.09
CA THR A 66 -13.04 -2.22 -3.36
C THR A 66 -13.10 -0.98 -4.25
N VAL A 67 -13.30 0.20 -3.65
CA VAL A 67 -13.21 1.49 -4.34
C VAL A 67 -11.80 1.70 -4.88
N PHE A 68 -10.77 1.31 -4.13
CA PHE A 68 -9.39 1.39 -4.59
C PHE A 68 -9.10 0.43 -5.75
N LEU A 69 -9.56 -0.81 -5.70
CA LEU A 69 -9.43 -1.78 -6.80
C LEU A 69 -10.15 -1.31 -8.07
N LYS A 70 -11.37 -0.77 -7.94
CA LYS A 70 -12.11 -0.15 -9.05
C LYS A 70 -11.36 1.02 -9.68
N ALA A 71 -10.73 1.86 -8.86
CA ALA A 71 -9.91 2.96 -9.35
C ALA A 71 -8.65 2.49 -10.11
N LEU A 72 -8.07 1.36 -9.72
CA LEU A 72 -6.98 0.71 -10.47
C LEU A 72 -7.46 0.10 -11.79
N GLY A 73 -8.74 -0.26 -11.87
CA GLY A 73 -9.41 -0.66 -13.10
C GLY A 73 -10.05 -2.04 -13.08
N LEU A 74 -10.11 -2.70 -11.92
CA LEU A 74 -10.84 -3.96 -11.78
C LEU A 74 -12.34 -3.69 -11.77
N THR A 75 -13.13 -4.52 -12.44
CA THR A 75 -14.59 -4.48 -12.33
C THR A 75 -15.07 -5.16 -11.05
N ALA A 76 -16.37 -5.05 -10.74
CA ALA A 76 -16.93 -5.77 -9.60
C ALA A 76 -16.83 -7.30 -9.79
N GLU A 77 -16.99 -7.76 -11.04
CA GLU A 77 -16.85 -9.16 -11.43
C GLU A 77 -15.41 -9.65 -11.27
N ASP A 78 -14.42 -8.85 -11.70
CA ASP A 78 -13.00 -9.18 -11.51
C ASP A 78 -12.66 -9.33 -10.02
N ILE A 79 -13.15 -8.41 -9.18
CA ILE A 79 -12.94 -8.46 -7.72
C ILE A 79 -13.62 -9.71 -7.14
N GLN A 80 -14.84 -10.03 -7.56
CA GLN A 80 -15.55 -11.21 -7.06
C GLN A 80 -14.84 -12.50 -7.44
N ALA A 81 -14.30 -12.59 -8.66
CA ALA A 81 -13.57 -13.76 -9.14
C ALA A 81 -12.21 -13.91 -8.43
N GLU A 82 -11.43 -12.83 -8.33
CA GLU A 82 -10.08 -12.86 -7.75
C GLU A 82 -10.06 -13.19 -6.25
N PHE A 83 -11.10 -12.76 -5.54
CA PHE A 83 -11.22 -12.92 -4.09
C PHE A 83 -12.33 -13.89 -3.67
N ALA A 84 -12.73 -14.80 -4.57
CA ALA A 84 -13.68 -15.85 -4.25
C ALA A 84 -13.21 -16.69 -3.06
N GLY A 85 -14.11 -16.94 -2.09
CA GLY A 85 -13.79 -17.67 -0.85
C GLY A 85 -13.42 -16.78 0.34
N TYR A 86 -13.23 -15.47 0.15
CA TYR A 86 -12.89 -14.55 1.24
C TYR A 86 -14.05 -13.61 1.62
N ASP A 87 -14.80 -13.97 2.67
CA ASP A 87 -16.00 -13.23 3.11
C ASP A 87 -15.75 -11.77 3.49
N SER A 88 -14.57 -11.45 4.02
CA SER A 88 -14.24 -10.10 4.49
C SER A 88 -14.27 -9.07 3.34
N ILE A 89 -13.70 -9.41 2.19
CA ILE A 89 -13.69 -8.53 1.01
C ILE A 89 -14.98 -8.63 0.20
N LEU A 90 -15.62 -9.80 0.11
CA LEU A 90 -16.92 -9.95 -0.55
C LEU A 90 -18.00 -9.12 0.17
N SER A 91 -18.08 -9.18 1.50
CA SER A 91 -19.01 -8.35 2.27
C SER A 91 -18.67 -6.84 2.20
N THR A 92 -17.39 -6.51 1.96
CA THR A 92 -16.96 -5.13 1.69
C THR A 92 -17.45 -4.66 0.32
N LEU A 93 -17.42 -5.54 -0.68
CA LEU A 93 -17.92 -5.26 -2.03
C LEU A 93 -19.45 -5.08 -2.06
N GLU A 94 -20.20 -5.88 -1.30
CA GLU A 94 -21.66 -5.75 -1.19
C GLU A 94 -22.10 -4.40 -0.63
N LYS A 95 -21.33 -3.82 0.29
CA LYS A 95 -21.60 -2.50 0.89
C LYS A 95 -21.09 -1.34 0.05
N ASP A 96 -20.37 -1.63 -1.04
CA ASP A 96 -19.79 -0.61 -1.89
C ASP A 96 -20.84 0.03 -2.80
N THR A 97 -21.08 1.32 -2.62
CA THR A 97 -22.06 2.08 -3.40
C THR A 97 -21.49 2.60 -4.73
N ILE A 98 -20.17 2.50 -4.95
CA ILE A 98 -19.51 3.07 -6.14
C ILE A 98 -19.44 1.99 -7.22
N ALA A 99 -20.08 2.22 -8.37
CA ALA A 99 -20.12 1.23 -9.45
C ALA A 99 -18.97 1.43 -10.46
N THR A 100 -18.63 2.68 -10.78
CA THR A 100 -17.74 2.98 -11.90
C THR A 100 -16.31 3.35 -11.47
N LYS A 101 -15.35 3.09 -12.36
CA LYS A 101 -13.94 3.49 -12.20
C LYS A 101 -13.78 5.00 -11.98
N ASP A 102 -14.52 5.81 -12.74
CA ASP A 102 -14.42 7.27 -12.67
C ASP A 102 -14.93 7.82 -11.34
N GLU A 103 -16.02 7.27 -10.82
CA GLU A 103 -16.54 7.62 -9.49
C GLU A 103 -15.56 7.20 -8.39
N ALA A 104 -14.95 6.02 -8.51
CA ALA A 104 -13.94 5.53 -7.57
C ALA A 104 -12.71 6.45 -7.53
N LEU A 105 -12.21 6.86 -8.71
CA LEU A 105 -11.11 7.82 -8.83
C LEU A 105 -11.45 9.16 -8.17
N ARG A 106 -12.66 9.70 -8.42
CA ARG A 106 -13.12 10.94 -7.81
C ARG A 106 -13.25 10.84 -6.29
N ASP A 107 -13.76 9.72 -5.77
CA ASP A 107 -13.90 9.51 -4.32
C ASP A 107 -12.54 9.45 -3.61
N ILE A 108 -11.59 8.72 -4.19
CA ILE A 108 -10.21 8.67 -3.70
C ILE A 108 -9.59 10.06 -3.69
N TYR A 109 -9.72 10.81 -4.79
CA TYR A 109 -9.17 12.15 -4.88
C TYR A 109 -9.74 13.08 -3.80
N ARG A 110 -11.06 13.08 -3.61
CA ARG A 110 -11.75 13.90 -2.60
C ARG A 110 -11.22 13.64 -1.19
N LYS A 111 -10.91 12.38 -0.86
CA LYS A 111 -10.37 11.99 0.45
C LYS A 111 -8.89 12.33 0.61
N LEU A 112 -8.12 12.34 -0.47
CA LEU A 112 -6.70 12.73 -0.49
C LEU A 112 -6.52 14.25 -0.43
N ARG A 113 -7.35 14.99 -1.16
CA ARG A 113 -7.34 16.45 -1.26
C ARG A 113 -8.75 17.02 -1.06
N PRO A 114 -9.18 17.20 0.20
CA PRO A 114 -10.49 17.78 0.50
C PRO A 114 -10.60 19.21 -0.04
N GLY A 115 -11.73 19.53 -0.67
CA GLY A 115 -12.04 20.87 -1.19
C GLY A 115 -11.74 21.09 -2.68
N GLU A 116 -11.02 20.16 -3.33
CA GLU A 116 -10.77 20.20 -4.77
C GLU A 116 -11.72 19.23 -5.50
N GLN A 117 -12.50 19.74 -6.45
CA GLN A 117 -13.23 18.89 -7.40
C GLN A 117 -12.44 18.81 -8.70
N VAL A 118 -12.10 17.60 -9.13
CA VAL A 118 -11.30 17.38 -10.34
C VAL A 118 -11.92 16.35 -11.26
N ALA A 119 -11.54 16.42 -12.54
CA ALA A 119 -11.82 15.38 -13.51
C ALA A 119 -11.16 14.05 -13.09
N ALA A 120 -11.78 12.92 -13.49
CA ALA A 120 -11.29 11.59 -13.17
C ALA A 120 -9.86 11.35 -13.68
N GLU A 121 -9.49 11.96 -14.80
CA GLU A 121 -8.14 11.88 -15.37
C GLU A 121 -7.07 12.47 -14.44
N ALA A 122 -7.34 13.61 -13.80
CA ALA A 122 -6.43 14.20 -12.82
C ALA A 122 -6.28 13.32 -11.57
N ALA A 123 -7.37 12.66 -11.16
CA ALA A 123 -7.34 11.70 -10.06
C ALA A 123 -6.54 10.45 -10.40
N ARG A 124 -6.66 9.95 -11.63
CA ARG A 124 -5.83 8.86 -12.15
C ARG A 124 -4.36 9.24 -12.17
N ALA A 125 -4.02 10.40 -12.72
CA ALA A 125 -2.65 10.90 -12.75
C ALA A 125 -2.06 11.06 -11.34
N LEU A 126 -2.87 11.45 -10.35
CA LEU A 126 -2.44 11.49 -8.96
C LEU A 126 -2.08 10.10 -8.42
N LEU A 127 -2.94 9.10 -8.67
CA LEU A 127 -2.73 7.73 -8.23
C LEU A 127 -1.52 7.09 -8.93
N ASP A 128 -1.36 7.32 -10.23
CA ASP A 128 -0.20 6.87 -11.01
C ASP A 128 1.10 7.46 -10.45
N ASN A 129 1.09 8.74 -10.09
CA ASN A 129 2.23 9.39 -9.45
C ASN A 129 2.54 8.84 -8.05
N PHE A 130 1.55 8.28 -7.35
CA PHE A 130 1.80 7.71 -6.03
C PHE A 130 2.53 6.38 -6.08
N TYR A 131 2.22 5.51 -7.05
CA TYR A 131 2.66 4.10 -7.01
C TYR A 131 3.32 3.57 -8.28
N PHE A 132 3.01 4.16 -9.44
CA PHE A 132 3.41 3.64 -10.76
C PHE A 132 4.43 4.51 -11.49
N ASN A 133 4.81 5.65 -10.91
CA ASN A 133 5.78 6.59 -11.47
C ASN A 133 7.15 6.48 -10.78
N ASP A 134 8.17 6.07 -11.52
CA ASP A 134 9.55 5.88 -11.04
C ASP A 134 10.20 7.17 -10.49
N LYS A 135 9.84 8.34 -11.01
CA LYS A 135 10.31 9.64 -10.51
C LYS A 135 9.75 9.95 -9.13
N ARG A 136 8.62 9.37 -8.73
CA ARG A 136 7.93 9.68 -7.47
C ARG A 136 7.94 8.51 -6.48
N TYR A 137 8.04 7.28 -6.97
CA TYR A 137 7.98 6.04 -6.20
C TYR A 137 9.14 5.10 -6.54
N ASP A 138 9.70 4.44 -5.53
CA ASP A 138 10.84 3.53 -5.66
C ASP A 138 10.91 2.56 -4.47
N LEU A 139 10.84 1.26 -4.76
CA LEU A 139 11.01 0.15 -3.81
C LEU A 139 12.48 -0.16 -3.54
N ALA A 140 13.40 0.29 -4.41
CA ALA A 140 14.74 -0.24 -4.61
C ALA A 140 14.76 -1.74 -4.94
N LYS A 141 15.90 -2.23 -5.43
CA LYS A 141 16.10 -3.66 -5.74
C LYS A 141 15.76 -4.58 -4.57
N VAL A 142 16.13 -4.15 -3.35
CA VAL A 142 15.86 -4.91 -2.12
C VAL A 142 14.37 -4.97 -1.81
N GLY A 143 13.63 -3.87 -1.98
CA GLY A 143 12.18 -3.86 -1.74
C GLY A 143 11.44 -4.73 -2.74
N ARG A 144 11.79 -4.63 -4.02
CA ARG A 144 11.24 -5.47 -5.08
C ARG A 144 11.45 -6.96 -4.78
N TYR A 145 12.70 -7.36 -4.52
CA TYR A 145 13.06 -8.73 -4.12
C TYR A 145 12.26 -9.22 -2.90
N LYS A 146 12.07 -8.38 -1.87
CA LYS A 146 11.33 -8.76 -0.67
C LYS A 146 9.84 -8.96 -0.95
N ILE A 147 9.22 -8.11 -1.77
CA ILE A 147 7.80 -8.25 -2.15
C ILE A 147 7.61 -9.51 -3.01
N ASP A 148 8.46 -9.70 -4.03
CA ASP A 148 8.43 -10.88 -4.91
C ASP A 148 8.49 -12.18 -4.11
N ARG A 149 9.45 -12.25 -3.17
CA ARG A 149 9.61 -13.43 -2.33
C ARG A 149 8.44 -13.65 -1.38
N LYS A 150 7.88 -12.58 -0.79
CA LYS A 150 6.79 -12.65 0.19
C LYS A 150 5.44 -12.98 -0.45
N LEU A 151 5.18 -12.51 -1.67
CA LEU A 151 3.90 -12.67 -2.37
C LEU A 151 3.94 -13.76 -3.45
N GLY A 152 5.10 -14.32 -3.75
CA GLY A 152 5.27 -15.27 -4.86
C GLY A 152 4.96 -14.60 -6.20
N ILE A 153 5.72 -13.56 -6.53
CA ILE A 153 5.64 -12.82 -7.80
C ILE A 153 7.01 -12.90 -8.48
N ASP A 154 7.04 -13.14 -9.78
CA ASP A 154 8.26 -13.17 -10.60
C ASP A 154 8.43 -11.87 -11.40
N ALA A 155 8.50 -10.73 -10.70
CA ALA A 155 8.77 -9.45 -11.34
C ALA A 155 10.29 -9.24 -11.55
N PRO A 156 10.72 -8.51 -12.60
CA PRO A 156 12.12 -8.13 -12.77
C PRO A 156 12.63 -7.29 -11.60
N ILE A 157 13.81 -7.60 -11.06
CA ILE A 157 14.39 -6.87 -9.91
C ILE A 157 14.66 -5.38 -10.20
N GLN A 158 14.75 -4.99 -11.48
CA GLN A 158 14.90 -3.62 -11.94
C GLN A 158 13.58 -2.84 -11.89
N GLN A 159 12.44 -3.52 -11.81
CA GLN A 159 11.13 -2.89 -11.69
C GLN A 159 10.96 -2.33 -10.28
N SER A 160 11.31 -1.05 -10.11
CA SER A 160 11.35 -0.37 -8.82
C SER A 160 10.00 0.23 -8.40
N VAL A 161 8.96 0.13 -9.22
CA VAL A 161 7.60 0.61 -8.91
C VAL A 161 6.68 -0.55 -8.56
N LEU A 162 5.56 -0.25 -7.90
CA LEU A 162 4.51 -1.26 -7.69
C LEU A 162 3.81 -1.58 -9.01
N THR A 163 3.14 -2.71 -9.03
CA THR A 163 2.19 -3.13 -10.06
C THR A 163 0.82 -3.35 -9.46
N VAL A 164 -0.20 -3.46 -10.32
CA VAL A 164 -1.55 -3.84 -9.88
C VAL A 164 -1.53 -5.26 -9.30
N GLU A 165 -0.72 -6.16 -9.87
CA GLU A 165 -0.53 -7.53 -9.34
C GLU A 165 0.01 -7.52 -7.91
N ASP A 166 1.04 -6.71 -7.62
CA ASP A 166 1.58 -6.56 -6.25
C ASP A 166 0.48 -6.18 -5.25
N ILE A 167 -0.38 -5.25 -5.65
CA ILE A 167 -1.47 -4.75 -4.82
C ILE A 167 -2.51 -5.83 -4.59
N VAL A 168 -2.95 -6.51 -5.66
CA VAL A 168 -3.93 -7.59 -5.58
C VAL A 168 -3.42 -8.74 -4.72
N LYS A 169 -2.18 -9.20 -4.95
CA LYS A 169 -1.58 -10.27 -4.13
C LYS A 169 -1.35 -9.86 -2.68
N THR A 170 -1.04 -8.58 -2.42
CA THR A 170 -0.95 -8.07 -1.04
C THR A 170 -2.29 -8.17 -0.32
N ILE A 171 -3.38 -7.78 -1.00
CA ILE A 171 -4.74 -7.86 -0.44
C ILE A 171 -5.14 -9.33 -0.27
N LYS A 172 -4.84 -10.19 -1.25
CA LYS A 172 -5.15 -11.63 -1.22
C LYS A 172 -4.47 -12.31 -0.04
N TYR A 173 -3.18 -12.06 0.16
CA TYR A 173 -2.44 -12.55 1.32
C TYR A 173 -3.05 -12.05 2.63
N LEU A 174 -3.46 -10.77 2.70
CA LEU A 174 -4.07 -10.20 3.91
C LEU A 174 -5.42 -10.87 4.25
N VAL A 175 -6.28 -11.11 3.27
CA VAL A 175 -7.58 -11.75 3.52
C VAL A 175 -7.44 -13.24 3.80
N ALA A 176 -6.46 -13.92 3.19
CA ALA A 176 -6.09 -15.29 3.53
C ALA A 176 -5.59 -15.40 4.97
N LEU A 177 -4.75 -14.45 5.41
CA LEU A 177 -4.27 -14.37 6.79
C LEU A 177 -5.41 -14.17 7.79
N HIS A 178 -6.40 -13.35 7.45
CA HIS A 178 -7.61 -13.15 8.27
C HIS A 178 -8.52 -14.38 8.28
N ALA A 179 -8.64 -15.09 7.17
CA ALA A 179 -9.40 -16.34 7.06
C ALA A 179 -8.71 -17.54 7.77
N GLY A 180 -7.46 -17.38 8.21
CA GLY A 180 -6.69 -18.43 8.86
C GLY A 180 -6.15 -19.49 7.89
N GLU A 181 -6.02 -19.15 6.61
CA GLU A 181 -5.42 -20.04 5.62
C GLU A 181 -3.92 -20.20 5.87
N ALA A 182 -3.40 -21.40 5.66
CA ALA A 182 -1.98 -21.69 5.85
C ALA A 182 -1.12 -21.26 4.66
N THR A 183 -1.70 -21.20 3.46
CA THR A 183 -0.97 -21.00 2.20
C THR A 183 -1.80 -20.22 1.19
N VAL A 184 -1.12 -19.44 0.35
CA VAL A 184 -1.68 -18.81 -0.86
C VAL A 184 -0.88 -19.19 -2.10
N GLU A 185 -1.53 -19.22 -3.24
CA GLU A 185 -0.88 -19.49 -4.52
C GLU A 185 0.06 -18.36 -4.94
N GLY A 186 1.25 -18.76 -5.38
CA GLY A 186 2.29 -17.87 -5.88
C GLY A 186 3.02 -18.48 -7.07
N VAL A 187 3.86 -17.67 -7.70
CA VAL A 187 4.76 -18.11 -8.76
C VAL A 187 6.19 -17.80 -8.34
N ARG A 188 7.08 -18.77 -8.54
CA ARG A 188 8.53 -18.59 -8.38
C ARG A 188 9.26 -19.29 -9.51
N GLU A 189 10.13 -18.56 -10.19
CA GLU A 189 10.88 -19.05 -11.35
C GLU A 189 9.97 -19.69 -12.42
N GLY A 190 8.78 -19.14 -12.61
CA GLY A 190 7.78 -19.62 -13.57
C GLY A 190 7.03 -20.88 -13.13
N LYS A 191 7.20 -21.33 -11.88
CA LYS A 191 6.49 -22.49 -11.31
C LYS A 191 5.49 -22.04 -10.26
N GLU A 192 4.32 -22.68 -10.27
CA GLU A 192 3.33 -22.53 -9.21
C GLU A 192 3.90 -23.08 -7.90
N VAL A 193 3.80 -22.27 -6.84
CA VAL A 193 4.29 -22.58 -5.51
C VAL A 193 3.28 -22.12 -4.47
N GLU A 194 3.16 -22.87 -3.40
CA GLU A 194 2.40 -22.45 -2.22
C GLU A 194 3.28 -21.57 -1.33
N ILE A 195 2.78 -20.38 -1.03
CA ILE A 195 3.44 -19.40 -0.17
C ILE A 195 2.81 -19.49 1.22
N PRO A 196 3.60 -19.76 2.28
CA PRO A 196 3.06 -19.82 3.64
C PRO A 196 2.56 -18.44 4.06
N VAL A 197 1.37 -18.43 4.65
CA VAL A 197 0.69 -17.23 5.15
C VAL A 197 0.95 -17.11 6.65
N ASP A 198 1.79 -16.14 7.01
CA ASP A 198 2.07 -15.77 8.39
C ASP A 198 2.36 -14.28 8.54
N VAL A 199 2.26 -13.79 9.77
CA VAL A 199 2.67 -12.45 10.19
C VAL A 199 4.20 -12.29 10.13
N ASP A 200 4.65 -11.05 9.95
CA ASP A 200 6.07 -10.73 9.92
C ASP A 200 6.56 -10.21 11.28
N ASP A 201 7.72 -10.71 11.71
CA ASP A 201 8.46 -10.08 12.80
C ASP A 201 9.09 -8.76 12.30
N ILE A 202 8.43 -7.66 12.63
CA ILE A 202 8.84 -6.30 12.25
C ILE A 202 10.08 -5.80 13.00
N ASP A 203 10.48 -6.44 14.09
CA ASP A 203 11.64 -6.07 14.90
C ASP A 203 12.90 -6.86 14.52
N HIS A 204 12.74 -7.96 13.79
CA HIS A 204 13.85 -8.70 13.19
C HIS A 204 14.77 -7.80 12.34
N PHE A 205 16.08 -7.89 12.54
CA PHE A 205 17.04 -7.02 11.86
C PHE A 205 17.03 -7.14 10.33
N GLY A 206 16.68 -8.30 9.77
CA GLY A 206 16.48 -8.46 8.31
C GLY A 206 15.32 -7.63 7.74
N ASN A 207 14.45 -7.11 8.61
CA ASN A 207 13.37 -6.20 8.29
C ASN A 207 13.70 -4.74 8.63
N ARG A 208 14.91 -4.48 9.12
CA ARG A 208 15.42 -3.16 9.48
C ARG A 208 16.58 -2.74 8.57
N ARG A 209 16.74 -1.44 8.35
CA ARG A 209 17.87 -0.84 7.63
C ARG A 209 18.36 0.41 8.33
N ILE A 210 19.63 0.73 8.16
CA ILE A 210 20.20 1.99 8.63
C ILE A 210 19.85 3.09 7.63
N ARG A 211 19.26 4.17 8.14
CA ARG A 211 19.09 5.43 7.45
C ARG A 211 20.21 6.37 7.88
N ALA A 212 21.12 6.63 6.94
CA ALA A 212 22.25 7.51 7.17
C ALA A 212 21.81 8.99 7.24
N VAL A 213 22.69 9.84 7.78
CA VAL A 213 22.47 11.29 7.94
C VAL A 213 22.04 11.97 6.64
N GLY A 214 22.68 11.63 5.51
CA GLY A 214 22.32 12.19 4.20
C GLY A 214 20.87 11.90 3.78
N GLU A 215 20.39 10.67 4.03
CA GLU A 215 19.00 10.30 3.73
C GLU A 215 18.00 11.02 4.66
N LEU A 216 18.37 11.23 5.93
CA LEU A 216 17.54 12.00 6.88
C LEU A 216 17.35 13.45 6.40
N ILE A 217 18.44 14.10 5.99
CA ILE A 217 18.41 15.48 5.49
C ILE A 217 17.63 15.55 4.17
N GLN A 218 17.88 14.62 3.24
CA GLN A 218 17.19 14.56 1.95
C GLN A 218 15.67 14.45 2.14
N ASN A 219 15.21 13.61 3.07
CA ASN A 219 13.79 13.44 3.35
C ASN A 219 13.15 14.72 3.91
N GLN A 220 13.83 15.44 4.81
CA GLN A 220 13.34 16.72 5.33
C GLN A 220 13.22 17.78 4.24
N VAL A 221 14.23 17.90 3.38
CA VAL A 221 14.20 18.83 2.24
C VAL A 221 13.04 18.49 1.31
N ARG A 222 12.83 17.20 1.00
CA ARG A 222 11.71 16.75 0.14
C ARG A 222 10.35 17.14 0.72
N THR A 223 10.13 16.97 2.02
CA THR A 223 8.89 17.41 2.67
C THR A 223 8.69 18.92 2.56
N GLY A 224 9.76 19.71 2.71
CA GLY A 224 9.73 21.15 2.48
C GLY A 224 9.35 21.52 1.04
N LEU A 225 9.97 20.88 0.06
CA LEU A 225 9.70 21.10 -1.36
C LEU A 225 8.27 20.72 -1.75
N SER A 226 7.71 19.65 -1.18
CA SER A 226 6.32 19.25 -1.44
C SER A 226 5.31 20.30 -0.95
N ARG A 227 5.58 20.96 0.19
CA ARG A 227 4.76 22.09 0.67
C ARG A 227 4.88 23.30 -0.25
N MET A 228 6.10 23.60 -0.71
CA MET A 228 6.34 24.68 -1.66
C MET A 228 5.64 24.42 -3.01
N GLU A 229 5.69 23.18 -3.53
CA GLU A 229 4.98 22.79 -4.76
C GLU A 229 3.49 23.09 -4.67
N ARG A 230 2.87 22.78 -3.52
CA ARG A 230 1.46 23.07 -3.28
C ARG A 230 1.17 24.58 -3.37
N VAL A 231 1.96 25.42 -2.71
CA VAL A 231 1.79 26.89 -2.74
C VAL A 231 1.98 27.44 -4.15
N VAL A 232 2.92 26.91 -4.92
CA VAL A 232 3.13 27.30 -6.32
C VAL A 232 1.87 27.01 -7.14
N ARG A 233 1.31 25.80 -7.01
CA ARG A 233 0.08 25.43 -7.74
C ARG A 233 -1.11 26.32 -7.36
N GLU A 234 -1.31 26.58 -6.06
CA GLU A 234 -2.39 27.45 -5.56
C GLU A 234 -2.26 28.90 -6.06
N ARG A 235 -1.05 29.38 -6.38
CA ARG A 235 -0.81 30.73 -6.94
C ARG A 235 -0.85 30.81 -8.46
N MET A 236 -0.82 29.67 -9.15
CA MET A 236 -0.89 29.62 -10.63
C MET A 236 -2.33 29.56 -11.15
N THR A 237 -3.30 29.25 -10.28
CA THR A 237 -4.74 29.38 -10.53
C THR A 237 -5.24 30.76 -10.14
#